data_AF-A0A453DFM0-F1
#
_entry.id   AF-A0A453DFM0-F1
#
_cell.length_a   1.000
_cell.length_b   1.000
_cell.length_c   1.000
_cell.angle_alpha   90.00
_cell.angle_beta   90.00
_cell.angle_gamma   90.00
#
_symmetry.space_group_name_H-M   'P 1'
#
loop_
_entity.id
_entity.type
_entity.pdbx_description
1 polymer ?
#
loop_
_entity_poly.entity_id
_entity_poly.type
_entity_poly.pdbx_seq_one_letter_code
_entity_poly.pdbx_strand_id
1 'polypeptide(L)'
;MGSLLYRSLKCMKLLIKGGADVNRGSSLPMTPLVFTTGWGGYTNFVKFLSKAGADPNIPDAYGNLPIELAAKRDCMEEVEMLFPLTSPIPTIPNWSIDGIISHAKFESAKPLDRRQLEQTKATLKAHADHLFSLKDYKVASKAYDVAPSATLYANRSLCKLLLDDGEGALSDALRCRMLRPNWVKACYRQAAAHKLLKEYKQACDALLDA
;
A
#
# COMPACT_ATOMS: atom_id res chain seq x y z
N MET A 1 5.18 -7.01 13.34
CA MET A 1 4.54 -5.95 12.51
C MET A 1 3.79 -4.89 13.29
N GLY A 2 3.03 -5.20 14.35
CA GLY A 2 2.29 -4.17 15.12
C GLY A 2 3.13 -2.98 15.60
N SER A 3 4.37 -3.21 16.05
CA SER A 3 5.31 -2.13 16.43
C SER A 3 5.69 -1.20 15.28
N LEU A 4 5.72 -1.69 14.02
CA LEU A 4 5.94 -0.86 12.84
C LEU A 4 4.70 -0.05 12.49
N LEU A 5 3.51 -0.66 12.57
CA LEU A 5 2.23 0.02 12.32
C LEU A 5 2.03 1.22 13.27
N TYR A 6 2.41 1.06 14.54
CA TYR A 6 2.35 2.13 15.54
C TYR A 6 3.66 2.94 15.66
N ARG A 7 4.62 2.75 14.76
CA ARG A 7 5.92 3.46 14.74
C ARG A 7 6.65 3.47 16.08
N SER A 8 6.57 2.38 16.84
CA SER A 8 7.22 2.25 18.15
C SER A 8 8.54 1.48 18.04
N LEU A 9 9.64 2.23 17.93
CA LEU A 9 10.99 1.66 17.89
C LEU A 9 11.34 0.95 19.21
N LYS A 10 10.83 1.47 20.34
CA LYS A 10 11.02 0.85 21.66
C LYS A 10 10.38 -0.54 21.71
N CYS A 11 9.14 -0.69 21.26
CA CYS A 11 8.47 -1.99 21.22
C CYS A 11 9.18 -2.96 20.27
N MET A 12 9.62 -2.49 19.09
CA MET A 12 10.38 -3.32 18.17
C MET A 12 11.70 -3.82 18.77
N LYS A 13 12.46 -2.95 19.45
CA LYS A 13 13.69 -3.33 20.15
C LYS A 13 13.45 -4.41 21.20
N LEU A 14 12.36 -4.30 21.97
CA LEU A 14 12.00 -5.29 22.98
C LEU A 14 11.61 -6.63 22.37
N LEU A 15 10.84 -6.62 21.28
CA LEU A 15 10.44 -7.85 20.58
C LEU A 15 11.65 -8.62 20.03
N ILE A 16 12.58 -7.94 19.37
CA ILE A 16 13.81 -8.61 18.85
C ILE A 16 14.67 -9.13 20.01
N LYS A 17 14.83 -8.35 21.09
CA LYS A 17 15.52 -8.84 22.30
C LYS A 17 14.85 -10.06 22.93
N GLY A 18 13.53 -10.17 22.80
CA GLY A 18 12.75 -11.33 23.24
C GLY A 18 12.81 -12.53 22.30
N GLY A 19 13.65 -12.51 21.27
CA GLY A 19 13.84 -13.62 20.33
C GLY A 19 12.88 -13.59 19.13
N ALA A 20 12.18 -12.48 18.87
CA ALA A 20 11.43 -12.34 17.63
C ALA A 20 12.38 -12.34 16.43
N ASP A 21 12.10 -13.20 15.45
CA ASP A 21 12.86 -13.28 14.21
C ASP A 21 12.71 -11.97 13.40
N VAL A 22 13.85 -11.33 13.14
CA VAL A 22 13.97 -10.03 12.47
C VAL A 22 13.52 -10.08 11.01
N ASN A 23 13.54 -11.25 10.38
CA ASN A 23 13.14 -11.45 8.98
C ASN A 23 11.68 -11.91 8.84
N ARG A 24 11.03 -12.32 9.94
CA ARG A 24 9.67 -12.87 9.90
C ARG A 24 8.61 -11.77 9.79
N GLY A 25 7.93 -11.76 8.64
CA GLY A 25 6.78 -10.90 8.32
C GLY A 25 5.43 -11.42 8.82
N SER A 26 4.36 -10.63 8.59
CA SER A 26 2.98 -11.04 8.90
C SER A 26 2.32 -11.93 7.84
N SER A 27 2.71 -11.81 6.56
CA SER A 27 2.15 -12.55 5.41
C SER A 27 2.85 -12.12 4.11
N LEU A 28 2.99 -13.02 3.12
CA LEU A 28 3.72 -12.79 1.85
C LEU A 28 5.19 -12.34 2.08
N PRO A 29 6.07 -12.20 1.06
CA PRO A 29 7.46 -11.77 1.32
C PRO A 29 7.48 -10.28 1.72
N MET A 30 7.13 -10.03 2.98
CA MET A 30 7.00 -8.71 3.60
C MET A 30 7.73 -8.73 4.93
N THR A 31 9.05 -8.58 4.89
CA THR A 31 9.89 -8.52 6.09
C THR A 31 9.75 -7.16 6.78
N PRO A 32 10.09 -7.06 8.07
CA PRO A 32 10.19 -5.76 8.75
C PRO A 32 11.04 -4.74 7.98
N LEU A 33 12.14 -5.18 7.36
CA LEU A 33 13.03 -4.32 6.60
C LEU A 33 12.36 -3.80 5.32
N VAL A 34 11.74 -4.69 4.53
CA VAL A 34 10.94 -4.35 3.34
C VAL A 34 9.83 -3.36 3.68
N PHE A 35 9.11 -3.57 4.79
CA PHE A 35 8.09 -2.62 5.23
C PHE A 35 8.71 -1.25 5.50
N THR A 36 9.78 -1.17 6.29
CA THR A 36 10.37 0.12 6.65
C THR A 36 10.96 0.88 5.45
N THR A 37 11.56 0.19 4.48
CA THR A 37 12.10 0.84 3.26
C THR A 37 11.01 1.17 2.25
N GLY A 38 9.86 0.48 2.27
CA GLY A 38 8.70 0.82 1.45
C GLY A 38 7.99 2.12 1.86
N TRP A 39 8.18 2.61 3.08
CA TRP A 39 7.44 3.75 3.64
C TRP A 39 8.34 4.89 4.16
N GLY A 40 7.92 6.14 3.93
CA GLY A 40 8.55 7.34 4.47
C GLY A 40 8.61 7.42 6.01
N GLY A 41 9.75 7.87 6.53
CA GLY A 41 9.94 8.21 7.95
C GLY A 41 10.34 7.07 8.87
N TYR A 42 10.83 5.96 8.32
CA TYR A 42 11.30 4.79 9.08
C TYR A 42 12.82 4.60 9.08
N THR A 43 13.60 5.61 8.68
CA THR A 43 15.07 5.52 8.56
C THR A 43 15.76 5.01 9.83
N ASN A 44 15.29 5.44 11.01
CA ASN A 44 15.77 4.94 12.31
C ASN A 44 15.46 3.45 12.55
N PHE A 45 14.37 2.94 11.97
CA PHE A 45 14.02 1.52 12.00
C PHE A 45 14.86 0.74 11.02
N VAL A 46 15.07 1.24 9.79
CA VAL A 46 15.97 0.63 8.79
C VAL A 46 17.35 0.44 9.42
N LYS A 47 17.91 1.52 10.00
CA LYS A 47 19.19 1.48 10.72
C LYS A 47 19.23 0.43 11.84
N PHE A 48 18.17 0.34 12.62
CA PHE A 48 18.10 -0.62 13.72
C PHE A 48 17.99 -2.07 13.22
N LEU A 49 17.14 -2.32 12.22
CA LEU A 49 16.90 -3.65 11.66
C LEU A 49 18.15 -4.18 10.94
N SER A 50 18.84 -3.34 10.16
CA SER A 50 20.14 -3.68 9.56
C SER A 50 21.16 -4.09 10.62
N LYS A 51 21.24 -3.35 11.75
CA LYS A 51 22.11 -3.72 12.88
C LYS A 51 21.65 -4.97 13.62
N ALA A 52 20.37 -5.30 13.56
CA ALA A 52 19.79 -6.49 14.19
C ALA A 52 19.90 -7.75 13.32
N GLY A 53 20.57 -7.68 12.16
CA GLY A 53 20.76 -8.82 11.26
C GLY A 53 19.58 -9.09 10.32
N ALA A 54 18.76 -8.07 10.03
CA ALA A 54 17.77 -8.17 8.96
C ALA A 54 18.48 -8.44 7.62
N ASP A 55 18.01 -9.43 6.86
CA ASP A 55 18.54 -9.77 5.55
C ASP A 55 17.99 -8.80 4.49
N PRO A 56 18.84 -7.94 3.89
CA PRO A 56 18.42 -6.99 2.86
C PRO A 56 18.24 -7.63 1.49
N ASN A 57 18.48 -8.94 1.33
CA ASN A 57 18.32 -9.67 0.08
C ASN A 57 16.96 -10.36 -0.04
N ILE A 58 16.06 -10.17 0.93
CA ILE A 58 14.68 -10.67 0.85
C ILE A 58 13.82 -9.61 0.14
N PRO A 59 13.28 -9.92 -1.06
CA PRO A 59 12.49 -8.97 -1.82
C PRO A 59 11.08 -8.77 -1.26
N ASP A 60 10.43 -7.71 -1.73
CA ASP A 60 8.99 -7.52 -1.57
C ASP A 60 8.16 -8.45 -2.49
N ALA A 61 6.84 -8.32 -2.43
CA ALA A 61 5.92 -9.08 -3.28
C ALA A 61 6.05 -8.77 -4.79
N TYR A 62 6.79 -7.72 -5.15
CA TYR A 62 7.06 -7.31 -6.53
C TYR A 62 8.48 -7.68 -6.99
N GLY A 63 9.27 -8.37 -6.15
CA GLY A 63 10.64 -8.74 -6.45
C GLY A 63 11.67 -7.65 -6.20
N ASN A 64 11.28 -6.49 -5.65
CA ASN A 64 12.21 -5.41 -5.35
C ASN A 64 12.92 -5.67 -4.02
N LEU A 65 14.23 -5.50 -3.99
CA LEU A 65 14.99 -5.50 -2.74
C LEU A 65 14.77 -4.19 -1.96
N PRO A 66 14.93 -4.23 -0.61
CA PRO A 66 14.94 -3.05 0.24
C PRO A 66 15.75 -1.86 -0.28
N ILE A 67 16.92 -2.11 -0.88
CA ILE A 67 17.79 -1.05 -1.44
C ILE A 67 17.17 -0.38 -2.69
N GLU A 68 16.46 -1.14 -3.52
CA GLU A 68 15.75 -0.61 -4.69
C GLU A 68 14.53 0.22 -4.27
N LEU A 69 13.83 -0.18 -3.20
CA LEU A 69 12.74 0.59 -2.60
C LEU A 69 13.23 1.93 -2.05
N ALA A 70 14.36 1.94 -1.34
CA ALA A 70 15.01 3.15 -0.85
C ALA A 70 15.41 4.08 -2.00
N ALA A 71 16.00 3.52 -3.07
CA ALA A 71 16.42 4.26 -4.26
C ALA A 71 15.22 4.85 -5.03
N LYS A 72 14.13 4.10 -5.20
CA LYS A 72 12.88 4.60 -5.83
C LYS A 72 12.24 5.75 -5.05
N ARG A 73 12.48 5.82 -3.74
CA ARG A 73 12.04 6.92 -2.87
C ARG A 73 13.04 8.07 -2.78
N ASP A 74 14.13 8.01 -3.54
CA ASP A 74 15.23 8.99 -3.51
C ASP A 74 15.84 9.17 -2.10
N CYS A 75 15.86 8.10 -1.31
CA CYS A 75 16.36 8.12 0.07
C CYS A 75 17.82 7.65 0.15
N MET A 76 18.75 8.57 -0.11
CA MET A 76 20.20 8.30 -0.14
C MET A 76 20.71 7.65 1.16
N GLU A 77 20.30 8.14 2.33
CA GLU A 77 20.74 7.58 3.62
C GLU A 77 20.35 6.10 3.76
N GLU A 78 19.15 5.70 3.32
CA GLU A 78 18.72 4.30 3.36
C GLU A 78 19.49 3.44 2.35
N VAL A 79 19.82 3.97 1.17
CA VAL A 79 20.66 3.28 0.17
C VAL A 79 22.06 3.05 0.73
N GLU A 80 22.69 4.07 1.31
CA GLU A 80 24.02 3.99 1.94
C GLU A 80 24.07 2.94 3.06
N MET A 81 23.04 2.90 3.91
CA MET A 81 22.95 1.91 4.99
C MET A 81 22.83 0.47 4.49
N LEU A 82 22.15 0.25 3.36
CA LEU A 82 21.85 -1.08 2.83
C LEU A 82 22.91 -1.57 1.84
N PHE A 83 23.60 -0.68 1.14
CA PHE A 83 24.61 -1.00 0.13
C PHE A 83 25.66 -2.02 0.60
N PRO A 84 26.33 -1.86 1.76
CA PRO A 84 27.35 -2.82 2.19
C PRO A 84 26.77 -4.17 2.62
N LEU A 85 25.45 -4.28 2.80
CA LEU A 85 24.77 -5.49 3.28
C LEU A 85 24.06 -6.25 2.14
N THR A 86 23.91 -5.63 0.98
CA THR A 86 23.12 -6.16 -0.15
C THR A 86 24.02 -6.75 -1.21
N SER A 87 23.67 -7.93 -1.71
CA SER A 87 24.38 -8.56 -2.83
C SER A 87 24.14 -7.77 -4.12
N PRO A 88 25.13 -7.69 -5.03
CA PRO A 88 24.94 -7.04 -6.33
C PRO A 88 23.74 -7.59 -7.09
N ILE A 89 22.88 -6.69 -7.56
CA ILE A 89 21.69 -7.03 -8.33
C ILE A 89 22.08 -7.11 -9.82
N PRO A 90 21.92 -8.27 -10.50
CA PRO A 90 22.38 -8.44 -11.87
C PRO A 90 21.81 -7.46 -12.90
N THR A 91 20.61 -6.92 -12.64
CA THR A 91 19.96 -5.93 -13.52
C THR A 91 20.53 -4.52 -13.41
N ILE A 92 21.36 -4.25 -12.40
CA ILE A 92 22.00 -2.95 -12.15
C ILE A 92 23.47 -3.02 -12.59
N PRO A 93 23.82 -2.57 -13.81
CA PRO A 93 25.16 -2.74 -14.35
C PRO A 93 26.23 -1.92 -13.61
N ASN A 94 25.87 -0.77 -13.05
CA ASN A 94 26.75 0.03 -12.21
C ASN A 94 26.38 -0.19 -10.73
N TRP A 95 27.04 -1.14 -10.07
CA TRP A 95 26.83 -1.43 -8.65
C TRP A 95 27.58 -0.44 -7.75
N SER A 96 27.08 0.79 -7.72
CA SER A 96 27.47 1.87 -6.81
C SER A 96 26.22 2.54 -6.26
N ILE A 97 26.34 3.32 -5.18
CA ILE A 97 25.20 4.09 -4.64
C ILE A 97 24.56 4.96 -5.74
N ASP A 98 25.38 5.69 -6.49
CA ASP A 98 24.92 6.53 -7.61
C ASP A 98 24.33 5.70 -8.74
N GLY A 99 24.93 4.56 -9.07
CA GLY A 99 24.43 3.65 -10.10
C GLY A 99 23.06 3.05 -9.78
N ILE A 100 22.83 2.67 -8.52
CA ILE A 100 21.55 2.15 -8.02
C ILE A 100 20.49 3.25 -8.06
N ILE A 101 20.81 4.46 -7.57
CA ILE A 101 19.88 5.60 -7.61
C ILE A 101 19.54 5.98 -9.05
N SER A 102 20.55 6.05 -9.92
CA SER A 102 20.35 6.38 -11.35
C SER A 102 19.51 5.32 -12.06
N HIS A 103 19.74 4.04 -11.78
CA HIS A 103 18.94 2.95 -12.31
C HIS A 103 17.49 3.03 -11.83
N ALA A 104 17.25 3.27 -10.53
CA ALA A 104 15.91 3.45 -9.99
C ALA A 104 15.17 4.64 -10.65
N LYS A 105 15.86 5.76 -10.87
CA LYS A 105 15.32 6.92 -11.60
C LYS A 105 14.96 6.55 -13.03
N PHE A 106 15.85 5.85 -13.74
CA PHE A 106 15.58 5.38 -15.10
C PHE A 106 14.38 4.42 -15.16
N GLU A 107 14.31 3.42 -14.28
CA GLU A 107 13.17 2.48 -14.21
C GLU A 107 11.87 3.20 -13.86
N SER A 108 11.91 4.19 -12.95
CA SER A 108 10.73 5.00 -12.61
C SER A 108 10.27 5.92 -13.73
N ALA A 109 11.18 6.31 -14.64
CA ALA A 109 10.91 7.16 -15.79
C ALA A 109 10.41 6.36 -17.01
N LYS A 110 10.58 5.03 -17.03
CA LYS A 110 9.95 4.21 -18.06
C LYS A 110 8.43 4.33 -17.93
N PRO A 111 7.69 4.51 -19.04
CA PRO A 111 6.25 4.39 -19.01
C PRO A 111 5.90 3.02 -18.43
N LEU A 112 5.29 3.04 -17.24
CA LEU A 112 4.97 1.86 -16.46
C LEU A 112 4.24 0.86 -17.37
N ASP A 113 4.79 -0.35 -17.52
CA ASP A 113 4.16 -1.38 -18.35
C ASP A 113 2.71 -1.55 -17.89
N ARG A 114 1.76 -1.33 -18.81
CA ARG A 114 0.33 -1.41 -18.52
C ARG A 114 -0.02 -2.76 -17.88
N ARG A 115 0.70 -3.84 -18.20
CA ARG A 115 0.52 -5.16 -17.56
C ARG A 115 0.97 -5.16 -16.10
N GLN A 116 2.15 -4.62 -15.80
CA GLN A 116 2.64 -4.51 -14.42
C GLN A 116 1.77 -3.57 -13.58
N LEU A 117 1.27 -2.48 -14.15
CA LEU A 117 0.32 -1.58 -13.47
C LEU A 117 -0.98 -2.30 -13.12
N GLU A 118 -1.57 -3.05 -14.06
CA GLU A 118 -2.81 -3.78 -13.81
C GLU A 118 -2.59 -4.94 -12.82
N GLN A 119 -1.45 -5.64 -12.89
CA GLN A 119 -1.07 -6.64 -11.88
C GLN A 119 -0.92 -6.00 -10.49
N THR A 120 -0.26 -4.85 -10.40
CA THR A 120 -0.07 -4.10 -9.15
C THR A 120 -1.41 -3.67 -8.55
N LYS A 121 -2.31 -3.11 -9.38
CA LYS A 121 -3.68 -2.77 -8.95
C LYS A 121 -4.44 -3.99 -8.45
N ALA A 122 -4.31 -5.14 -9.13
CA ALA A 122 -4.96 -6.37 -8.72
C ALA A 122 -4.44 -6.88 -7.37
N THR A 123 -3.12 -6.87 -7.14
CA THR A 123 -2.50 -7.29 -5.88
C THR A 123 -2.89 -6.39 -4.72
N LEU A 124 -2.85 -5.06 -4.92
CA LEU A 124 -3.25 -4.09 -3.90
C LEU A 124 -4.74 -4.20 -3.58
N LYS A 125 -5.59 -4.42 -4.60
CA LYS A 125 -7.01 -4.70 -4.40
C LYS A 125 -7.22 -5.98 -3.59
N ALA A 126 -6.51 -7.07 -3.90
CA ALA A 126 -6.63 -8.32 -3.16
C ALA A 126 -6.22 -8.16 -1.68
N HIS A 127 -5.17 -7.37 -1.41
CA HIS A 127 -4.79 -7.01 -0.05
C HIS A 127 -5.90 -6.23 0.67
N ALA A 128 -6.49 -5.23 0.01
CA ALA A 128 -7.59 -4.46 0.56
C ALA A 128 -8.85 -5.33 0.80
N ASP A 129 -9.15 -6.28 -0.10
CA ASP A 129 -10.25 -7.25 0.06
C ASP A 129 -10.00 -8.19 1.26
N HIS A 130 -8.76 -8.58 1.52
CA HIS A 130 -8.40 -9.35 2.70
C HIS A 130 -8.59 -8.54 3.99
N LEU A 131 -8.16 -7.27 4.03
CA LEU A 131 -8.42 -6.38 5.16
C LEU A 131 -9.93 -6.17 5.39
N PHE A 132 -10.68 -6.07 4.29
CA PHE A 132 -12.13 -5.96 4.32
C PHE A 132 -12.78 -7.19 4.96
N SER A 133 -12.33 -8.41 4.61
CA SER A 133 -12.88 -9.64 5.20
C SER A 133 -12.56 -9.79 6.69
N LEU A 134 -11.46 -9.19 7.15
CA LEU A 134 -11.11 -9.06 8.58
C LEU A 134 -11.93 -7.98 9.31
N LYS A 135 -12.86 -7.30 8.62
CA LYS A 135 -13.68 -6.19 9.15
C LYS A 135 -12.87 -4.95 9.57
N ASP A 136 -11.60 -4.85 9.16
CA ASP A 136 -10.81 -3.63 9.36
C ASP A 136 -11.10 -2.62 8.24
N TYR A 137 -12.32 -2.09 8.24
CA TYR A 137 -12.81 -1.21 7.17
C TYR A 137 -12.02 0.08 7.07
N LYS A 138 -11.45 0.56 8.18
CA LYS A 138 -10.66 1.81 8.21
C LYS A 138 -9.35 1.63 7.45
N VAL A 139 -8.64 0.53 7.66
CA VAL A 139 -7.40 0.23 6.94
C VAL A 139 -7.71 -0.21 5.51
N ALA A 140 -8.74 -1.04 5.30
CA ALA A 140 -9.19 -1.42 3.95
C ALA A 140 -9.53 -0.20 3.08
N SER A 141 -10.23 0.79 3.64
CA SER A 141 -10.56 2.05 2.94
C SER A 141 -9.31 2.78 2.44
N LYS A 142 -8.26 2.85 3.26
CA LYS A 142 -6.97 3.43 2.87
C LYS A 142 -6.26 2.58 1.81
N ALA A 143 -6.31 1.26 1.93
CA ALA A 143 -5.70 0.34 0.97
C ALA A 143 -6.40 0.37 -0.41
N TYR A 144 -7.68 0.75 -0.48
CA TYR A 144 -8.35 0.99 -1.76
C TYR A 144 -7.97 2.34 -2.41
N ASP A 145 -7.32 3.27 -1.69
CA ASP A 145 -6.86 4.57 -2.20
C ASP A 145 -5.52 4.50 -2.95
N VAL A 146 -5.37 3.46 -3.78
CA VAL A 146 -4.10 3.18 -4.49
C VAL A 146 -4.12 3.66 -5.92
N ALA A 147 -5.30 3.75 -6.53
CA ALA A 147 -5.47 4.23 -7.89
C ALA A 147 -6.92 4.65 -8.16
N PRO A 148 -7.15 5.62 -9.09
CA PRO A 148 -8.48 5.91 -9.57
C PRO A 148 -9.04 4.72 -10.36
N SER A 149 -10.07 4.07 -9.81
CA SER A 149 -10.77 2.95 -10.44
C SER A 149 -12.19 2.87 -9.90
N ALA A 150 -13.17 2.68 -10.78
CA ALA A 150 -14.57 2.52 -10.37
C ALA A 150 -14.71 1.41 -9.32
N THR A 151 -14.05 0.27 -9.51
CA THR A 151 -14.12 -0.86 -8.56
C THR A 151 -13.55 -0.50 -7.19
N LEU A 152 -12.42 0.20 -7.15
CA LEU A 152 -11.78 0.62 -5.90
C LEU A 152 -12.63 1.66 -5.17
N TYR A 153 -13.17 2.64 -5.90
CA TYR A 153 -14.10 3.62 -5.33
C TYR A 153 -15.38 2.97 -4.78
N ALA A 154 -15.99 2.02 -5.49
CA ALA A 154 -17.17 1.32 -4.99
C ALA A 154 -16.91 0.48 -3.73
N ASN A 155 -15.70 -0.12 -3.63
CA ASN A 155 -15.30 -0.86 -2.44
C ASN A 155 -14.95 0.07 -1.27
N ARG A 156 -14.25 1.18 -1.53
CA ARG A 156 -13.96 2.20 -0.52
C ARG A 156 -15.22 2.87 0.01
N SER A 157 -16.17 3.18 -0.88
CA SER A 157 -17.51 3.66 -0.51
C SER A 157 -18.20 2.70 0.45
N LEU A 158 -18.13 1.38 0.20
CA LEU A 158 -18.67 0.39 1.13
C LEU A 158 -17.98 0.45 2.50
N CYS A 159 -16.65 0.53 2.55
CA CYS A 159 -15.93 0.64 3.82
C CYS A 159 -16.41 1.86 4.62
N LYS A 160 -16.62 3.00 3.96
CA LYS A 160 -17.07 4.23 4.60
C LYS A 160 -18.52 4.15 5.08
N LEU A 161 -19.42 3.52 4.31
CA LEU A 161 -20.78 3.20 4.77
C LEU A 161 -20.76 2.36 6.07
N LEU A 162 -19.88 1.37 6.14
CA LEU A 162 -19.73 0.51 7.32
C LEU A 162 -19.06 1.21 8.51
N LEU A 163 -18.46 2.38 8.28
CA LEU A 163 -17.88 3.25 9.30
C LEU A 163 -18.78 4.43 9.66
N ASP A 164 -20.02 4.47 9.17
CA ASP A 164 -20.97 5.57 9.36
C ASP A 164 -20.53 6.91 8.72
N ASP A 165 -19.57 6.87 7.79
CA ASP A 165 -19.10 8.04 7.03
C ASP A 165 -19.91 8.20 5.73
N GLY A 166 -21.11 8.80 5.87
CA GLY A 166 -22.04 9.00 4.76
C GLY A 166 -21.50 9.94 3.67
N GLU A 167 -20.88 11.06 4.05
CA GLU A 167 -20.35 12.04 3.10
C GLU A 167 -19.19 11.46 2.28
N GLY A 168 -18.24 10.79 2.96
CA GLY A 168 -17.13 10.15 2.30
C GLY A 168 -17.57 8.99 1.41
N ALA A 169 -18.59 8.23 1.83
CA ALA A 169 -19.18 7.16 1.02
C ALA A 169 -19.84 7.70 -0.25
N LEU A 170 -20.56 8.82 -0.14
CA LEU A 170 -21.23 9.48 -1.26
C LEU A 170 -20.20 10.00 -2.27
N SER A 171 -19.15 10.68 -1.80
CA SER A 171 -18.07 11.18 -2.65
C SER A 171 -17.44 10.08 -3.51
N ASP A 172 -17.18 8.92 -2.93
CA ASP A 172 -16.63 7.77 -3.66
C ASP A 172 -17.63 7.14 -4.62
N ALA A 173 -18.90 7.04 -4.24
CA ALA A 173 -19.94 6.52 -5.11
C ALA A 173 -20.14 7.39 -6.36
N LEU A 174 -20.09 8.72 -6.22
CA LEU A 174 -20.16 9.65 -7.34
C LEU A 174 -18.94 9.50 -8.27
N ARG A 175 -17.71 9.43 -7.73
CA ARG A 175 -16.51 9.15 -8.55
C ARG A 175 -16.60 7.83 -9.28
N CYS A 176 -17.17 6.81 -8.65
CA CYS A 176 -17.42 5.52 -9.27
C CYS A 176 -18.39 5.65 -10.48
N ARG A 177 -19.49 6.39 -10.33
CA ARG A 177 -20.46 6.63 -11.41
C ARG A 177 -19.87 7.48 -12.54
N MET A 178 -19.05 8.48 -12.24
CA MET A 178 -18.35 9.25 -13.28
C MET A 178 -17.49 8.36 -14.19
N LEU A 179 -16.87 7.32 -13.61
CA LEU A 179 -16.05 6.36 -14.38
C LEU A 179 -16.88 5.25 -15.05
N ARG A 180 -17.99 4.83 -14.42
CA ARG A 180 -18.90 3.79 -14.93
C ARG A 180 -20.35 4.15 -14.61
N PRO A 181 -21.02 4.96 -15.44
CA PRO A 181 -22.36 5.48 -15.13
C PRO A 181 -23.42 4.39 -14.96
N ASN A 182 -23.37 3.35 -15.81
CA ASN A 182 -24.39 2.28 -15.86
C ASN A 182 -24.04 1.08 -14.97
N TRP A 183 -23.15 1.25 -13.99
CA TRP A 183 -22.79 0.15 -13.11
C TRP A 183 -23.72 0.11 -11.91
N VAL A 184 -24.70 -0.81 -11.93
CA VAL A 184 -25.72 -1.00 -10.89
C VAL A 184 -25.15 -0.97 -9.46
N LYS A 185 -23.94 -1.54 -9.26
CA LYS A 185 -23.27 -1.53 -7.95
C LYS A 185 -22.95 -0.11 -7.47
N ALA A 186 -22.55 0.79 -8.38
CA ALA A 186 -22.27 2.19 -8.08
C ALA A 186 -23.55 2.95 -7.70
N CYS A 187 -24.64 2.74 -8.44
CA CYS A 187 -25.95 3.30 -8.14
C CYS A 187 -26.42 2.89 -6.74
N TYR A 188 -26.32 1.60 -6.41
CA TYR A 188 -26.63 1.10 -5.07
C TYR A 188 -25.77 1.75 -3.98
N ARG A 189 -24.46 1.93 -4.21
CA ARG A 189 -23.57 2.59 -3.23
C ARG A 189 -23.96 4.04 -3.00
N GLN A 190 -24.31 4.77 -4.06
CA GLN A 190 -24.79 6.15 -3.95
C GLN A 190 -26.09 6.21 -3.17
N ALA A 191 -27.06 5.36 -3.51
CA ALA A 191 -28.34 5.30 -2.80
C ALA A 191 -28.17 4.98 -1.32
N ALA A 192 -27.29 4.03 -0.99
CA ALA A 192 -26.97 3.68 0.39
C ALA A 192 -26.34 4.85 1.15
N ALA A 193 -25.48 5.64 0.50
CA ALA A 193 -24.87 6.83 1.10
C ALA A 193 -25.89 7.94 1.37
N HIS A 194 -26.75 8.25 0.38
CA HIS A 194 -27.85 9.19 0.58
C HIS A 194 -28.81 8.72 1.68
N LYS A 195 -29.14 7.43 1.73
CA LYS A 195 -29.97 6.87 2.81
C LYS A 195 -29.33 7.06 4.19
N LEU A 196 -28.02 6.85 4.30
CA LEU A 196 -27.28 7.06 5.55
C LEU A 196 -27.32 8.54 5.98
N LEU A 197 -27.21 9.47 5.02
CA LEU A 197 -27.36 10.91 5.22
C LEU A 197 -28.82 11.37 5.40
N LYS A 198 -29.79 10.44 5.38
CA LYS A 198 -31.24 10.71 5.47
C LYS A 198 -31.80 11.52 4.29
N GLU A 199 -31.11 11.50 3.16
CA GLU A 199 -31.50 12.12 1.89
C GLU A 199 -32.32 11.13 1.03
N TYR A 200 -33.51 10.76 1.53
CA TYR A 200 -34.26 9.64 0.96
C TYR A 200 -34.71 9.84 -0.49
N LYS A 201 -34.99 11.09 -0.91
CA LYS A 201 -35.38 11.39 -2.29
C LYS A 201 -34.24 11.08 -3.25
N GLN A 202 -33.06 11.60 -2.96
CA GLN A 202 -31.84 11.37 -3.73
C GLN A 202 -31.43 9.89 -3.72
N ALA A 203 -31.70 9.18 -2.62
CA ALA A 203 -31.49 7.73 -2.57
C ALA A 203 -32.36 6.97 -3.57
N CYS A 204 -33.64 7.34 -3.70
CA CYS A 204 -34.54 6.76 -4.70
C CYS A 204 -34.13 7.12 -6.13
N ASP A 205 -33.81 8.40 -6.39
CA ASP A 205 -33.37 8.86 -7.71
C ASP A 205 -32.13 8.10 -8.18
N ALA A 206 -31.15 7.90 -7.30
CA ALA A 206 -29.94 7.15 -7.60
C ALA A 206 -30.18 5.67 -7.95
N LEU A 207 -31.27 5.06 -7.50
CA LEU A 207 -31.66 3.68 -7.86
C LEU A 207 -32.42 3.62 -9.20
N LEU A 208 -33.14 4.69 -9.56
CA LEU A 208 -33.88 4.78 -10.81
C LEU A 208 -32.96 5.03 -12.02
N ASP A 209 -31.76 5.58 -11.77
CA ASP A 209 -30.71 5.78 -12.76
C ASP A 209 -29.91 4.50 -13.13
N ALA A 210 -30.25 3.33 -12.55
CA ALA A 210 -29.45 2.09 -12.63
C ALA A 210 -29.74 1.20 -13.83
#